data_AF-A0A386RFQ7-F1
#
_entry.id   AF-A0A386RFQ7-F1
#
_cell.length_a   1.000
_cell.length_b   1.000
_cell.length_c   1.000
_cell.angle_alpha   90.00
_cell.angle_beta   90.00
_cell.angle_gamma   90.00
#
_symmetry.space_group_name_H-M   'P 1'
#
loop_
_entity.id
_entity.type
_entity.pdbx_description
1 polymer ?
#
loop_
_entity_poly.entity_id
_entity_poly.type
_entity_poly.pdbx_seq_one_letter_code
_entity_poly.pdbx_strand_id
1 'polypeptide(L)'
;MGYDKYKRYSVLAVRDILQVSAVATYRNTALAVNTLSCFNISHSQVGKLIVQAGKQIKAQQQSEERYNGITQKKKVPVLYLEGDGVVIKGTKKRLEFHRYQVCEDIINLSKTRRKRVQAKEFVSLSRLDALQEIKAYLANAYDLSDTLIISNADGGAGYAKKDFDEIVGYCKQHEHFLDVFYLNKKIKDRLSFMPAMQGKLISAVEFKYDRHLTDVILDTIESNLVDELNTPENHENLKRLRSYLHRRWVDIKPFKMRHLSVIKAIGCCESNHRKYTYRVKGQGKYWSENGAEGILRVLQ
;
A
#
# COMPACT_ATOMS: atom_id res chain seq x y z
N MET A 1 41.39 13.72 7.56
CA MET A 1 40.12 14.15 8.19
C MET A 1 39.01 13.97 7.16
N GLY A 2 38.18 12.94 7.33
CA GLY A 2 37.22 12.45 6.32
C GLY A 2 35.92 13.25 6.27
N TYR A 3 35.94 14.39 5.60
CA TYR A 3 34.73 15.06 5.14
C TYR A 3 34.76 15.13 3.61
N ASP A 4 33.72 14.62 2.95
CA ASP A 4 33.53 14.86 1.53
C ASP A 4 33.44 16.36 1.27
N LYS A 5 33.99 16.79 0.14
CA LYS A 5 34.00 18.20 -0.28
C LYS A 5 32.59 18.79 -0.18
N TYR A 6 32.45 19.90 0.56
CA TYR A 6 31.20 20.64 0.83
C TYR A 6 30.17 19.99 1.78
N LYS A 7 30.46 18.84 2.42
CA LYS A 7 29.57 18.28 3.45
C LYS A 7 29.84 18.92 4.82
N ARG A 8 28.86 19.68 5.32
CA ARG A 8 28.92 20.39 6.63
C ARG A 8 28.38 19.57 7.81
N TYR A 9 27.87 18.37 7.57
CA TYR A 9 27.25 17.51 8.58
C TYR A 9 27.89 16.13 8.55
N SER A 10 28.13 15.57 9.74
CA SER A 10 28.55 14.17 9.86
C SER A 10 27.44 13.23 9.38
N VAL A 11 27.80 12.00 9.00
CA VAL A 11 26.82 10.97 8.59
C VAL A 11 25.81 10.70 9.70
N LEU A 12 26.28 10.66 10.95
CA LEU A 12 25.43 10.48 12.14
C LEU A 12 24.42 11.62 12.28
N ALA A 13 24.87 12.88 12.16
CA ALA A 13 23.98 14.03 12.22
C ALA A 13 22.91 13.99 11.11
N VAL A 14 23.29 13.62 9.88
CA VAL A 14 22.33 13.46 8.79
C VAL A 14 21.30 12.37 9.12
N ARG A 15 21.74 11.21 9.61
CA ARG A 15 20.84 10.12 10.02
C ARG A 15 19.82 10.59 11.06
N ASP A 16 20.28 11.28 12.10
CA ASP A 16 19.42 11.73 13.19
C ASP A 16 18.43 12.82 12.72
N ILE A 17 18.88 13.75 11.85
CA ILE A 17 18.01 14.73 11.19
C ILE A 17 16.91 14.03 10.38
N LEU A 18 17.26 12.99 9.61
CA LEU A 18 16.30 12.23 8.80
C LEU A 18 15.29 11.48 9.69
N GLN A 19 15.74 10.90 10.80
CA GLN A 19 14.88 10.19 11.74
C GLN A 19 13.85 11.13 12.40
N VAL A 20 14.27 12.33 12.82
CA VAL A 20 13.33 13.35 13.32
C VAL A 20 12.38 13.82 12.19
N SER A 21 12.92 14.00 10.98
CA SER A 21 12.14 14.40 9.80
C SER A 21 11.07 13.39 9.40
N ALA A 22 11.23 12.11 9.77
CA ALA A 22 10.25 11.06 9.50
C ALA A 22 8.94 11.26 10.30
N VAL A 23 9.00 11.94 11.44
CA VAL A 23 7.84 12.17 12.33
C VAL A 23 7.46 13.64 12.47
N ALA A 24 8.31 14.57 12.03
CA ALA A 24 8.11 16.02 12.16
C ALA A 24 8.11 16.77 10.81
N THR A 25 7.58 17.99 10.82
CA THR A 25 7.71 18.91 9.68
C THR A 25 9.15 19.40 9.52
N TYR A 26 9.53 19.93 8.36
CA TYR A 26 10.90 20.44 8.15
C TYR A 26 11.24 21.59 9.10
N ARG A 27 10.26 22.43 9.45
CA ARG A 27 10.42 23.52 10.42
C ARG A 27 10.60 22.99 11.83
N ASN A 28 9.79 22.01 12.25
CA ASN A 28 9.91 21.40 13.58
C ASN A 28 11.19 20.57 13.71
N THR A 29 11.64 19.95 12.63
CA THR A 29 12.94 19.26 12.59
C THR A 29 14.08 20.27 12.76
N ALA A 30 14.05 21.37 12.01
CA ALA A 30 15.06 22.42 12.16
C ALA A 30 15.06 23.03 13.56
N LEU A 31 13.87 23.27 14.14
CA LEU A 31 13.74 23.70 15.53
C LEU A 31 14.41 22.71 16.49
N ALA A 32 14.05 21.42 16.41
CA ALA A 32 14.63 20.39 17.27
C ALA A 32 16.16 20.31 17.16
N VAL A 33 16.71 20.38 15.94
CA VAL A 33 18.16 20.37 15.73
C VAL A 33 18.82 21.61 16.33
N ASN A 34 18.26 22.80 16.09
CA ASN A 34 18.83 24.06 16.59
C ASN A 34 18.72 24.18 18.12
N THR A 35 17.76 23.51 18.74
CA THR A 35 17.58 23.48 20.20
C THR A 35 18.46 22.43 20.88
N LEU A 36 18.64 21.26 20.26
CA LEU A 36 19.23 20.08 20.93
C LEU A 36 20.67 19.75 20.48
N SER A 37 21.23 20.49 19.51
CA SER A 37 22.57 20.23 18.98
C SER A 37 23.43 21.49 18.97
N CYS A 38 24.74 21.30 18.81
CA CYS A 38 25.71 22.41 18.79
C CYS A 38 25.79 23.14 17.43
N PHE A 39 24.83 22.93 16.53
CA PHE A 39 24.84 23.54 15.21
C PHE A 39 23.44 23.92 14.76
N ASN A 40 23.40 24.85 13.79
CA ASN A 40 22.16 25.35 13.22
C ASN A 40 21.90 24.78 11.82
N ILE A 41 20.62 24.56 11.54
CA ILE A 41 20.09 24.17 10.24
C ILE A 41 18.79 24.91 9.96
N SER A 42 18.60 25.32 8.71
CA SER A 42 17.33 25.86 8.23
C SER A 42 16.38 24.73 7.78
N HIS A 43 15.08 24.99 7.81
CA HIS A 43 14.09 24.05 7.27
C HIS A 43 14.33 23.71 5.78
N SER A 44 14.88 24.65 5.01
CA SER A 44 15.27 24.44 3.60
C SER A 44 16.45 23.47 3.48
N GLN A 45 17.44 23.54 4.37
CA GLN A 45 18.55 22.59 4.42
C GLN A 45 18.07 21.19 4.82
N VAL A 46 17.14 21.08 5.78
CA VAL A 46 16.48 19.79 6.10
C VAL A 46 15.84 19.19 4.85
N GLY A 47 15.07 19.99 4.10
CA GLY A 47 14.46 19.55 2.85
C GLY A 47 15.49 19.06 1.81
N LYS A 48 16.62 19.77 1.67
CA LYS A 48 17.72 19.34 0.77
C LYS A 48 18.33 18.01 1.20
N LEU A 49 18.56 17.81 2.51
CA LEU A 49 19.08 16.55 3.04
C LEU A 49 18.14 15.38 2.75
N ILE A 50 16.82 15.57 2.91
CA ILE A 50 15.82 14.53 2.62
C ILE A 50 15.82 14.17 1.13
N VAL A 51 15.86 15.16 0.25
CA VAL A 51 15.93 14.91 -1.21
C VAL A 51 17.21 14.16 -1.56
N GLN A 52 18.35 14.56 -1.00
CA GLN A 52 19.63 13.90 -1.24
C GLN A 52 19.64 12.46 -0.73
N ALA A 53 19.17 12.24 0.51
CA ALA A 53 19.08 10.92 1.11
C ALA A 53 18.14 10.01 0.31
N GLY A 54 16.96 10.50 -0.08
CA GLY A 54 16.04 9.71 -0.89
C GLY A 54 16.59 9.34 -2.27
N LYS A 55 17.37 10.22 -2.91
CA LYS A 55 18.09 9.87 -4.15
C LYS A 55 19.13 8.77 -3.93
N GLN A 56 19.87 8.82 -2.84
CA GLN A 56 20.85 7.79 -2.48
C GLN A 56 20.18 6.45 -2.17
N ILE A 57 19.10 6.46 -1.39
CA ILE A 57 18.31 5.26 -1.07
C ILE A 57 17.73 4.66 -2.36
N LYS A 58 17.17 5.48 -3.24
CA LYS A 58 16.63 5.02 -4.54
C LYS A 58 17.72 4.38 -5.38
N ALA A 59 18.89 5.01 -5.53
CA ALA A 59 20.01 4.46 -6.29
C ALA A 59 20.48 3.11 -5.70
N GLN A 60 20.57 3.01 -4.37
CA GLN A 60 20.93 1.76 -3.70
C GLN A 60 19.88 0.66 -3.91
N GLN A 61 18.59 1.00 -3.91
CA GLN A 61 17.50 0.05 -4.11
C GLN A 61 17.42 -0.48 -5.54
N GLN A 62 17.75 0.36 -6.51
CA GLN A 62 17.79 0.02 -7.94
C GLN A 62 19.10 -0.66 -8.36
N SER A 63 20.16 -0.57 -7.56
CA SER A 63 21.41 -1.28 -7.84
C SER A 63 21.24 -2.78 -7.68
N GLU A 64 21.65 -3.56 -8.68
CA GLU A 64 21.71 -5.02 -8.62
C GLU A 64 22.76 -5.52 -7.62
N GLU A 65 23.78 -4.69 -7.35
CA GLU A 65 24.90 -5.03 -6.45
C GLU A 65 24.45 -5.38 -5.03
N ARG A 66 23.26 -4.92 -4.62
CA ARG A 66 22.66 -5.28 -3.33
C ARG A 66 22.34 -6.77 -3.19
N TYR A 67 22.33 -7.51 -4.29
CA TYR A 67 22.14 -8.96 -4.34
C TYR A 67 23.45 -9.71 -4.55
N ASN A 68 24.59 -9.01 -4.69
CA ASN A 68 25.91 -9.63 -4.77
C ASN A 68 26.15 -10.46 -3.50
N GLY A 69 26.59 -11.70 -3.69
CA GLY A 69 26.83 -12.65 -2.60
C GLY A 69 25.61 -13.46 -2.17
N ILE A 70 24.42 -13.22 -2.73
CA ILE A 70 23.29 -14.16 -2.60
C ILE A 70 23.56 -15.34 -3.52
N THR A 71 24.11 -16.42 -2.98
CA THR A 71 24.40 -17.66 -3.70
C THR A 71 23.23 -18.64 -3.68
N GLN A 72 22.35 -18.55 -2.67
CA GLN A 72 21.18 -19.40 -2.52
C GLN A 72 19.94 -18.56 -2.21
N LYS A 73 18.90 -18.73 -3.03
CA LYS A 73 17.61 -18.07 -2.80
C LYS A 73 16.87 -18.75 -1.64
N LYS A 74 16.19 -17.94 -0.84
CA LYS A 74 15.44 -18.42 0.33
C LYS A 74 14.18 -19.15 -0.12
N LYS A 75 13.91 -20.30 0.50
CA LYS A 75 12.63 -21.02 0.37
C LYS A 75 11.78 -20.73 1.58
N VAL A 76 10.52 -20.38 1.35
CA VAL A 76 9.54 -20.08 2.42
C VAL A 76 8.21 -20.73 2.06
N PRO A 77 7.44 -21.21 3.05
CA PRO A 77 6.16 -21.87 2.75
C PRO A 77 5.10 -20.88 2.27
N VAL A 78 5.18 -19.61 2.71
CA VAL A 78 4.22 -18.57 2.38
C VAL A 78 4.91 -17.21 2.24
N LEU A 79 4.38 -16.36 1.36
CA LEU A 79 4.64 -14.92 1.37
C LEU A 79 3.32 -14.15 1.29
N TYR A 80 3.23 -13.07 2.06
CA TYR A 80 2.12 -12.13 2.01
C TYR A 80 2.53 -10.87 1.27
N LEU A 81 1.85 -10.57 0.17
CA LEU A 81 2.06 -9.38 -0.65
C LEU A 81 0.88 -8.42 -0.48
N GLU A 82 1.15 -7.13 -0.28
CA GLU A 82 0.09 -6.12 -0.27
C GLU A 82 0.53 -4.92 -1.12
N GLY A 83 -0.42 -4.30 -1.82
CA GLY A 83 -0.17 -3.17 -2.71
C GLY A 83 -1.26 -2.11 -2.62
N ASP A 84 -0.88 -0.84 -2.65
CA ASP A 84 -1.78 0.29 -2.40
C ASP A 84 -1.26 1.61 -3.00
N GLY A 85 -2.20 2.43 -3.50
CA GLY A 85 -1.95 3.74 -4.12
C GLY A 85 -2.54 4.87 -3.29
N VAL A 86 -1.71 5.88 -2.98
CA VAL A 86 -2.08 6.94 -2.04
C VAL A 86 -1.86 8.32 -2.65
N VAL A 87 -2.97 9.04 -2.83
CA VAL A 87 -2.95 10.41 -3.35
C VAL A 87 -2.61 11.42 -2.25
N ILE A 88 -1.63 12.29 -2.51
CA ILE A 88 -1.17 13.38 -1.63
C ILE A 88 -1.28 14.74 -2.33
N LYS A 89 -1.22 15.82 -1.55
CA LYS A 89 -1.20 17.19 -2.08
C LYS A 89 0.20 17.55 -2.55
N GLY A 90 0.36 17.80 -3.85
CA GLY A 90 1.59 18.41 -4.39
C GLY A 90 1.45 19.92 -4.54
N THR A 91 2.57 20.62 -4.67
CA THR A 91 2.61 22.08 -4.81
C THR A 91 2.03 22.57 -6.14
N LYS A 92 2.12 21.76 -7.21
CA LYS A 92 1.60 22.09 -8.55
C LYS A 92 0.34 21.29 -8.93
N LYS A 93 0.36 19.98 -8.63
CA LYS A 93 -0.71 19.03 -8.94
C LYS A 93 -0.85 18.02 -7.80
N ARG A 94 -1.95 17.25 -7.78
CA ARG A 94 -2.03 16.08 -6.90
C ARG A 94 -0.95 15.07 -7.32
N LEU A 95 -0.28 14.49 -6.33
CA LEU A 95 0.69 13.43 -6.53
C LEU A 95 0.09 12.13 -6.01
N GLU A 96 0.53 11.01 -6.56
CA GLU A 96 0.19 9.68 -6.06
C GLU A 96 1.50 8.94 -5.80
N PHE A 97 1.57 8.24 -4.67
CA PHE A 97 2.64 7.30 -4.42
C PHE A 97 2.10 5.89 -4.33
N HIS A 98 2.92 4.96 -4.76
CA HIS A 98 2.62 3.55 -4.86
C HIS A 98 3.46 2.81 -3.82
N ARG A 99 2.84 1.89 -3.09
CA ARG A 99 3.49 1.08 -2.09
C ARG A 99 3.22 -0.39 -2.37
N TYR A 100 4.28 -1.18 -2.34
CA TYR A 100 4.20 -2.62 -2.22
C TYR A 100 4.92 -3.06 -0.96
N GLN A 101 4.49 -4.18 -0.40
CA GLN A 101 5.16 -4.81 0.73
C GLN A 101 5.10 -6.32 0.61
N VAL A 102 6.10 -6.97 1.18
CA VAL A 102 6.17 -8.41 1.33
C VAL A 102 6.57 -8.78 2.75
N CYS A 103 6.01 -9.84 3.30
CA CYS A 103 6.49 -10.44 4.55
C CYS A 103 6.34 -11.96 4.52
N GLU A 104 7.18 -12.63 5.31
CA GLU A 104 7.27 -14.09 5.33
C GLU A 104 6.24 -14.74 6.25
N ASP A 105 5.80 -14.01 7.27
CA ASP A 105 4.81 -14.52 8.22
C ASP A 105 4.13 -13.37 8.96
N ILE A 106 3.01 -13.69 9.61
CA ILE A 106 2.25 -12.78 10.45
C ILE A 106 1.93 -13.46 11.78
N ILE A 107 2.65 -13.03 12.81
CA ILE A 107 2.49 -13.57 14.17
C ILE A 107 1.52 -12.72 14.99
N ASN A 108 0.61 -13.36 15.71
CA ASN A 108 -0.26 -12.68 16.68
C ASN A 108 0.56 -12.37 17.95
N LEU A 109 0.73 -11.09 18.25
CA LEU A 109 1.31 -10.65 19.53
C LEU A 109 0.24 -10.59 20.64
N SER A 110 -1.02 -10.39 20.24
CA SER A 110 -2.20 -10.43 21.12
C SER A 110 -3.45 -10.68 20.28
N LYS A 111 -4.64 -10.67 20.91
CA LYS A 111 -5.93 -10.79 20.22
C LYS A 111 -6.13 -9.75 19.10
N THR A 112 -5.57 -8.54 19.26
CA THR A 112 -5.79 -7.40 18.33
C THR A 112 -4.51 -6.94 17.64
N ARG A 113 -3.33 -7.31 18.16
CA ARG A 113 -2.03 -6.90 17.57
C ARG A 113 -1.35 -8.05 16.86
N ARG A 114 -0.90 -7.77 15.65
CA ARG A 114 -0.12 -8.66 14.80
C ARG A 114 1.22 -8.03 14.46
N LYS A 115 2.23 -8.86 14.21
CA LYS A 115 3.55 -8.43 13.74
C LYS A 115 3.89 -9.21 12.48
N ARG A 116 4.37 -8.49 11.47
CA ARG A 116 4.92 -9.09 10.25
C ARG A 116 6.37 -9.50 10.50
N VAL A 117 6.72 -10.69 10.04
CA VAL A 117 8.07 -11.25 10.11
C VAL A 117 8.80 -10.92 8.80
N GLN A 118 10.02 -10.39 8.91
CA GLN A 118 10.86 -10.04 7.77
C GLN A 118 10.16 -9.18 6.72
N ALA A 119 9.40 -8.18 7.17
CA ALA A 119 8.70 -7.27 6.28
C ALA A 119 9.66 -6.38 5.48
N LYS A 120 9.42 -6.28 4.17
CA LYS A 120 10.10 -5.34 3.28
C LYS A 120 9.07 -4.49 2.55
N GLU A 121 9.35 -3.19 2.44
CA GLU A 121 8.47 -2.22 1.79
C GLU A 121 9.17 -1.54 0.61
N PHE A 122 8.40 -1.23 -0.41
CA PHE A 122 8.82 -0.60 -1.66
C PHE A 122 7.86 0.54 -1.95
N VAL A 123 8.38 1.76 -2.08
CA VAL A 123 7.57 2.98 -2.16
C VAL A 123 8.20 3.95 -3.13
N SER A 124 7.39 4.44 -4.07
CA SER A 124 7.80 5.49 -4.99
C SER A 124 6.60 6.26 -5.53
N LEU A 125 6.83 7.49 -5.97
CA LEU A 125 5.89 8.22 -6.83
C LEU A 125 5.71 7.57 -8.21
N SER A 126 6.65 6.73 -8.65
CA SER A 126 6.54 5.94 -9.87
C SER A 126 6.03 4.54 -9.53
N ARG A 127 4.83 4.19 -10.03
CA ARG A 127 4.29 2.83 -9.90
C ARG A 127 5.24 1.79 -10.48
N LEU A 128 5.83 2.11 -11.64
CA LEU A 128 6.75 1.23 -12.34
C LEU A 128 8.01 0.99 -11.51
N ASP A 129 8.59 2.03 -10.91
CA ASP A 129 9.78 1.89 -10.07
C ASP A 129 9.48 1.00 -8.85
N ALA A 130 8.37 1.27 -8.14
CA ALA A 130 7.97 0.48 -6.99
C ALA A 130 7.70 -0.99 -7.34
N LEU A 131 7.10 -1.25 -8.51
CA LEU A 131 6.83 -2.60 -9.03
C LEU A 131 8.13 -3.32 -9.41
N GLN A 132 9.04 -2.66 -10.13
CA GLN A 132 10.33 -3.25 -10.51
C GLN A 132 11.18 -3.56 -9.28
N GLU A 133 11.16 -2.71 -8.26
CA GLU A 133 11.91 -2.94 -7.02
C GLU A 133 11.42 -4.17 -6.24
N ILE A 134 10.10 -4.36 -6.10
CA ILE A 134 9.58 -5.58 -5.45
C ILE A 134 9.83 -6.81 -6.31
N LYS A 135 9.66 -6.72 -7.63
CA LYS A 135 9.92 -7.81 -8.57
C LYS A 135 11.38 -8.26 -8.52
N ALA A 136 12.31 -7.31 -8.59
CA ALA A 136 13.74 -7.58 -8.46
C ALA A 136 14.08 -8.18 -7.08
N TYR A 137 13.46 -7.70 -6.01
CA TYR A 137 13.67 -8.26 -4.68
C TYR A 137 13.20 -9.71 -4.58
N LEU A 138 11.99 -10.02 -5.03
CA LEU A 138 11.46 -11.39 -5.00
C LEU A 138 12.30 -12.33 -5.87
N ALA A 139 12.62 -11.90 -7.09
CA ALA A 139 13.38 -12.70 -8.04
C ALA A 139 14.79 -13.04 -7.54
N ASN A 140 15.44 -12.14 -6.79
CA ASN A 140 16.80 -12.36 -6.29
C ASN A 140 16.83 -12.99 -4.89
N ALA A 141 15.85 -12.71 -4.02
CA ALA A 141 15.88 -13.17 -2.64
C ALA A 141 15.21 -14.53 -2.43
N TYR A 142 14.24 -14.92 -3.26
CA TYR A 142 13.42 -16.11 -3.00
C TYR A 142 13.35 -17.08 -4.19
N ASP A 143 13.32 -18.37 -3.86
CA ASP A 143 12.82 -19.42 -4.75
C ASP A 143 11.36 -19.65 -4.38
N LEU A 144 10.46 -19.27 -5.31
CA LEU A 144 9.02 -19.29 -5.09
C LEU A 144 8.33 -20.58 -5.58
N SER A 145 9.10 -21.53 -6.15
CA SER A 145 8.57 -22.73 -6.80
C SER A 145 7.64 -23.57 -5.92
N ASP A 146 7.90 -23.64 -4.62
CA ASP A 146 7.06 -24.35 -3.63
C ASP A 146 6.38 -23.39 -2.62
N THR A 147 6.27 -22.11 -2.96
CA THR A 147 5.74 -21.07 -2.07
C THR A 147 4.28 -20.75 -2.37
N LEU A 148 3.43 -20.70 -1.33
CA LEU A 148 2.10 -20.11 -1.41
C LEU A 148 2.18 -18.59 -1.34
N ILE A 149 1.67 -17.91 -2.35
CA ILE A 149 1.55 -16.45 -2.34
C ILE A 149 0.14 -16.03 -1.97
N ILE A 150 0.02 -15.15 -0.98
CA ILE A 150 -1.22 -14.51 -0.61
C ILE A 150 -1.08 -13.03 -0.88
N SER A 151 -1.85 -12.51 -1.84
CA SER A 151 -1.84 -11.09 -2.15
C SER A 151 -3.16 -10.40 -1.81
N ASN A 152 -3.09 -9.12 -1.41
CA ASN A 152 -4.28 -8.31 -1.18
C ASN A 152 -4.08 -6.87 -1.68
N ALA A 153 -5.11 -6.34 -2.34
CA ALA A 153 -5.13 -4.96 -2.78
C ALA A 153 -6.54 -4.42 -3.03
N ASP A 154 -6.65 -3.12 -3.26
CA ASP A 154 -7.91 -2.41 -3.51
C ASP A 154 -8.57 -2.74 -4.88
N GLY A 155 -7.84 -3.43 -5.76
CA GLY A 155 -8.29 -3.77 -7.11
C GLY A 155 -8.38 -2.57 -8.06
N GLY A 156 -7.72 -1.45 -7.71
CA GLY A 156 -7.53 -0.27 -8.53
C GLY A 156 -6.61 -0.52 -9.74
N ALA A 157 -6.39 0.51 -10.55
CA ALA A 157 -5.55 0.38 -11.75
C ALA A 157 -4.07 0.13 -11.36
N GLY A 158 -3.55 -1.06 -11.72
CA GLY A 158 -2.21 -1.51 -11.33
C GLY A 158 -2.15 -2.27 -10.00
N TYR A 159 -3.31 -2.61 -9.43
CA TYR A 159 -3.45 -3.38 -8.20
C TYR A 159 -4.44 -4.54 -8.35
N ALA A 160 -4.64 -5.02 -9.57
CA ALA A 160 -5.44 -6.22 -9.84
C ALA A 160 -4.57 -7.48 -9.69
N LYS A 161 -5.22 -8.65 -9.58
CA LYS A 161 -4.55 -9.95 -9.55
C LYS A 161 -3.41 -10.07 -10.58
N LYS A 162 -3.67 -9.69 -11.84
CA LYS A 162 -2.67 -9.75 -12.92
C LYS A 162 -1.37 -8.99 -12.62
N ASP A 163 -1.46 -7.88 -11.90
CA ASP A 163 -0.32 -7.04 -11.57
C ASP A 163 0.55 -7.74 -10.50
N PHE A 164 -0.10 -8.46 -9.57
CA PHE A 164 0.60 -9.33 -8.61
C PHE A 164 1.13 -10.61 -9.24
N ASP A 165 0.41 -11.22 -10.19
CA ASP A 165 0.90 -12.36 -10.96
C ASP A 165 2.21 -11.99 -11.68
N GLU A 166 2.31 -10.77 -12.23
CA GLU A 166 3.54 -10.28 -12.86
C GLU A 166 4.70 -10.09 -11.86
N ILE A 167 4.40 -9.59 -10.66
CA ILE A 167 5.40 -9.39 -9.60
C ILE A 167 5.96 -10.74 -9.12
N VAL A 168 5.09 -11.74 -8.97
CA VAL A 168 5.42 -13.05 -8.39
C VAL A 168 6.11 -13.95 -9.42
N GLY A 169 5.61 -14.00 -10.65
CA GLY A 169 6.05 -14.97 -11.65
C GLY A 169 5.64 -16.40 -11.27
N TYR A 170 6.57 -17.36 -11.41
CA TYR A 170 6.32 -18.77 -11.10
C TYR A 170 6.29 -19.01 -9.59
N CYS A 171 5.19 -19.61 -9.11
CA CYS A 171 5.05 -20.07 -7.73
C CYS A 171 4.14 -21.30 -7.65
N LYS A 172 4.10 -21.95 -6.47
CA LYS A 172 3.22 -23.11 -6.24
C LYS A 172 1.74 -22.78 -6.41
N GLN A 173 1.31 -21.69 -5.78
CA GLN A 173 -0.06 -21.24 -5.76
C GLN A 173 -0.11 -19.76 -5.43
N HIS A 174 -0.95 -19.00 -6.13
CA HIS A 174 -1.17 -17.58 -5.85
C HIS A 174 -2.66 -17.29 -5.61
N GLU A 175 -2.95 -16.85 -4.39
CA GLU A 175 -4.28 -16.46 -3.92
C GLU A 175 -4.38 -14.95 -3.75
N HIS A 176 -5.11 -14.30 -4.66
CA HIS A 176 -5.38 -12.87 -4.60
C HIS A 176 -6.71 -12.57 -3.94
N PHE A 177 -6.71 -11.60 -3.04
CA PHE A 177 -7.86 -11.12 -2.30
C PHE A 177 -8.15 -9.67 -2.62
N LEU A 178 -9.42 -9.36 -2.82
CA LEU A 178 -9.89 -7.98 -2.87
C LEU A 178 -9.99 -7.43 -1.45
N ASP A 179 -9.50 -6.20 -1.26
CA ASP A 179 -9.59 -5.52 0.02
C ASP A 179 -11.06 -5.24 0.40
N VAL A 180 -11.45 -5.77 1.56
CA VAL A 180 -12.82 -5.71 2.07
C VAL A 180 -13.26 -4.28 2.40
N PHE A 181 -12.35 -3.42 2.89
CA PHE A 181 -12.69 -2.03 3.17
C PHE A 181 -13.08 -1.31 1.87
N TYR A 182 -12.29 -1.49 0.81
CA TYR A 182 -12.58 -0.87 -0.49
C TYR A 182 -13.80 -1.47 -1.17
N LEU A 183 -14.04 -2.78 -1.03
CA LEU A 183 -15.29 -3.43 -1.47
C LEU A 183 -16.51 -2.80 -0.78
N ASN A 184 -16.49 -2.72 0.54
CA ASN A 184 -17.60 -2.17 1.32
C ASN A 184 -17.80 -0.68 1.03
N LYS A 185 -16.72 0.09 0.90
CA LYS A 185 -16.79 1.48 0.47
C LYS A 185 -17.42 1.61 -0.92
N LYS A 186 -17.04 0.78 -1.89
CA LYS A 186 -17.61 0.77 -3.24
C LYS A 186 -19.12 0.53 -3.22
N ILE A 187 -19.58 -0.44 -2.43
CA ILE A 187 -21.02 -0.73 -2.26
C ILE A 187 -21.74 0.48 -1.68
N LYS A 188 -21.21 1.07 -0.61
CA LYS A 188 -21.80 2.25 0.05
C LYS A 188 -21.86 3.46 -0.87
N ASP A 189 -20.77 3.75 -1.58
CA ASP A 189 -20.68 4.89 -2.49
C ASP A 189 -21.66 4.74 -3.67
N ARG A 190 -21.82 3.53 -4.22
CA ARG A 190 -22.72 3.26 -5.37
C ARG A 190 -24.18 3.12 -5.00
N LEU A 191 -24.49 2.80 -3.74
CA LEU A 191 -25.86 2.71 -3.22
C LEU A 191 -26.13 3.81 -2.20
N SER A 192 -25.52 4.99 -2.36
CA SER A 192 -25.75 6.14 -1.48
C SER A 192 -27.22 6.57 -1.46
N PHE A 193 -27.91 6.42 -2.59
CA PHE A 193 -29.35 6.68 -2.75
C PHE A 193 -30.25 5.64 -2.08
N MET A 194 -29.73 4.48 -1.66
CA MET A 194 -30.52 3.41 -1.02
C MET A 194 -29.77 2.76 0.15
N PRO A 195 -29.52 3.49 1.27
CA PRO A 195 -28.71 3.01 2.39
C PRO A 195 -29.22 1.70 3.03
N ALA A 196 -30.53 1.48 3.06
CA ALA A 196 -31.16 0.29 3.62
C ALA A 196 -30.73 -1.03 2.93
N MET A 197 -30.27 -0.96 1.67
CA MET A 197 -29.83 -2.12 0.90
C MET A 197 -28.33 -2.39 1.03
N GLN A 198 -27.54 -1.42 1.49
CA GLN A 198 -26.07 -1.55 1.62
C GLN A 198 -25.69 -2.71 2.53
N GLY A 199 -26.28 -2.80 3.73
CA GLY A 199 -25.97 -3.87 4.69
C GLY A 199 -26.37 -5.26 4.19
N LYS A 200 -27.50 -5.36 3.49
CA LYS A 200 -27.98 -6.63 2.90
C LYS A 200 -27.01 -7.12 1.83
N LEU A 201 -26.60 -6.22 0.93
CA LEU A 201 -25.66 -6.56 -0.14
C LEU A 201 -24.27 -6.92 0.41
N ILE A 202 -23.76 -6.15 1.38
CA ILE A 202 -22.49 -6.48 2.07
C ILE A 202 -22.57 -7.87 2.72
N SER A 203 -23.67 -8.19 3.40
CA SER A 203 -23.88 -9.51 4.01
C SER A 203 -23.83 -10.65 2.97
N ALA A 204 -24.52 -10.49 1.84
CA ALA A 204 -24.55 -11.49 0.77
C ALA A 204 -23.18 -11.69 0.11
N VAL A 205 -22.45 -10.61 -0.14
CA VAL A 205 -21.17 -10.62 -0.86
C VAL A 205 -20.01 -11.06 0.05
N GLU A 206 -19.82 -10.41 1.20
CA GLU A 206 -18.63 -10.60 2.05
C GLU A 206 -18.78 -11.79 3.00
N PHE A 207 -19.94 -11.94 3.63
CA PHE A 207 -20.10 -12.87 4.75
C PHE A 207 -20.61 -14.24 4.31
N LYS A 208 -21.65 -14.23 3.47
CA LYS A 208 -22.28 -15.44 2.90
C LYS A 208 -21.56 -15.93 1.65
N TYR A 209 -20.96 -15.02 0.88
CA TYR A 209 -20.37 -15.32 -0.43
C TYR A 209 -21.36 -16.05 -1.36
N ASP A 210 -22.58 -15.52 -1.43
CA ASP A 210 -23.69 -16.12 -2.17
C ASP A 210 -24.00 -15.28 -3.41
N ARG A 211 -23.67 -15.82 -4.58
CA ARG A 211 -23.83 -15.12 -5.86
C ARG A 211 -25.30 -14.95 -6.21
N HIS A 212 -26.11 -15.97 -5.96
CA HIS A 212 -27.53 -15.92 -6.27
C HIS A 212 -28.24 -14.89 -5.39
N LEU A 213 -27.99 -14.90 -4.09
CA LEU A 213 -28.53 -13.89 -3.18
C LEU A 213 -28.05 -12.47 -3.54
N THR A 214 -26.79 -12.34 -3.97
CA THR A 214 -26.25 -11.05 -4.45
C THR A 214 -27.06 -10.54 -5.64
N ASP A 215 -27.34 -11.38 -6.63
CA ASP A 215 -28.10 -11.01 -7.82
C ASP A 215 -29.56 -10.66 -7.47
N VAL A 216 -30.22 -11.47 -6.63
CA VAL A 216 -31.59 -11.17 -6.14
C VAL A 216 -31.68 -9.81 -5.46
N ILE A 217 -30.68 -9.45 -4.63
CA ILE A 217 -30.63 -8.15 -3.96
C ILE A 217 -30.43 -7.02 -4.99
N LEU A 218 -29.57 -7.21 -5.99
CA LEU A 218 -29.36 -6.22 -7.05
C LEU A 218 -30.62 -6.03 -7.91
N ASP A 219 -31.33 -7.11 -8.25
CA ASP A 219 -32.59 -7.08 -9.00
C ASP A 219 -33.70 -6.38 -8.19
N THR A 220 -33.72 -6.61 -6.87
CA THR A 220 -34.62 -5.89 -5.95
C THR A 220 -34.30 -4.40 -5.95
N ILE A 221 -33.02 -4.00 -5.89
CA ILE A 221 -32.64 -2.58 -5.96
C ILE A 221 -33.11 -1.98 -7.29
N GLU A 222 -32.89 -2.70 -8.40
CA GLU A 222 -33.30 -2.28 -9.75
C GLU A 222 -34.80 -2.02 -9.85
N SER A 223 -35.62 -2.92 -9.30
CA SER A 223 -37.09 -2.79 -9.29
C SER A 223 -37.59 -1.65 -8.41
N ASN A 224 -36.79 -1.20 -7.44
CA ASN A 224 -37.09 -0.05 -6.59
C ASN A 224 -36.58 1.28 -7.16
N LEU A 225 -35.98 1.30 -8.36
CA LEU A 225 -35.62 2.52 -9.08
C LEU A 225 -36.86 3.13 -9.76
N VAL A 226 -37.80 3.57 -8.93
CA VAL A 226 -39.06 4.22 -9.34
C VAL A 226 -39.11 5.64 -8.79
N ASP A 227 -40.03 6.46 -9.33
CA ASP A 227 -40.27 7.84 -8.89
C ASP A 227 -38.97 8.66 -8.79
N GLU A 228 -38.71 9.27 -7.63
CA GLU A 228 -37.53 10.11 -7.36
C GLU A 228 -36.20 9.35 -7.50
N LEU A 229 -36.21 8.02 -7.40
CA LEU A 229 -35.02 7.19 -7.54
C LEU A 229 -34.75 6.78 -9.00
N ASN A 230 -35.72 6.97 -9.91
CA ASN A 230 -35.59 6.62 -11.32
C ASN A 230 -34.75 7.67 -12.08
N THR A 231 -33.46 7.72 -11.78
CA THR A 231 -32.51 8.63 -12.42
C THR A 231 -31.48 7.85 -13.25
N PRO A 232 -31.02 8.41 -14.38
CA PRO A 232 -29.93 7.80 -15.15
C PRO A 232 -28.67 7.53 -14.32
N GLU A 233 -28.39 8.38 -13.33
CA GLU A 233 -27.25 8.21 -12.41
C GLU A 233 -27.40 6.96 -11.53
N ASN A 234 -28.58 6.72 -10.96
CA ASN A 234 -28.82 5.55 -10.11
C ASN A 234 -28.73 4.24 -10.91
N HIS A 235 -29.30 4.22 -12.12
CA HIS A 235 -29.18 3.09 -13.05
C HIS A 235 -27.71 2.80 -13.40
N GLU A 236 -26.94 3.83 -13.75
CA GLU A 236 -25.51 3.67 -14.06
C GLU A 236 -24.69 3.23 -12.84
N ASN A 237 -25.01 3.74 -11.65
CA ASN A 237 -24.36 3.33 -10.41
C ASN A 237 -24.61 1.85 -10.11
N LEU A 238 -25.86 1.38 -10.25
CA LEU A 238 -26.23 -0.02 -10.07
C LEU A 238 -25.56 -0.92 -11.11
N LYS A 239 -25.61 -0.54 -12.40
CA LYS A 239 -24.94 -1.26 -13.49
C LYS A 239 -23.44 -1.43 -13.22
N ARG A 240 -22.76 -0.34 -12.85
CA ARG A 240 -21.33 -0.35 -12.51
C ARG A 240 -21.03 -1.23 -11.31
N LEU A 241 -21.90 -1.23 -10.30
CA LEU A 241 -21.74 -2.07 -9.11
C LEU A 241 -21.88 -3.56 -9.45
N ARG A 242 -22.94 -3.94 -10.20
CA ARG A 242 -23.16 -5.31 -10.67
C ARG A 242 -21.96 -5.82 -11.47
N SER A 243 -21.51 -5.05 -12.47
CA SER A 243 -20.34 -5.42 -13.28
C SER A 243 -19.05 -5.52 -12.45
N TYR A 244 -18.88 -4.68 -11.41
CA TYR A 244 -17.73 -4.75 -10.52
C TYR A 244 -17.73 -6.03 -9.68
N LEU A 245 -18.85 -6.36 -9.04
CA LEU A 245 -18.99 -7.56 -8.20
C LEU A 245 -18.79 -8.83 -9.01
N HIS A 246 -19.41 -8.94 -10.19
CA HIS A 246 -19.29 -10.11 -11.04
C HIS A 246 -17.85 -10.33 -11.52
N ARG A 247 -17.17 -9.27 -11.96
CA ARG A 247 -15.77 -9.35 -12.43
C ARG A 247 -14.81 -9.72 -11.30
N ARG A 248 -15.09 -9.30 -10.07
CA ARG A 248 -14.23 -9.53 -8.89
C ARG A 248 -14.67 -10.71 -8.04
N TRP A 249 -15.65 -11.50 -8.46
CA TRP A 249 -16.27 -12.53 -7.63
C TRP A 249 -15.27 -13.54 -7.06
N VAL A 250 -14.30 -13.97 -7.87
CA VAL A 250 -13.23 -14.88 -7.43
C VAL A 250 -12.33 -14.22 -6.38
N ASP A 251 -11.95 -12.96 -6.60
CA ASP A 251 -11.09 -12.18 -5.68
C ASP A 251 -11.78 -11.86 -4.34
N ILE A 252 -13.12 -11.78 -4.33
CA ILE A 252 -13.95 -11.54 -3.14
C ILE A 252 -14.03 -12.78 -2.23
N LYS A 253 -13.80 -13.98 -2.78
CA LYS A 253 -13.99 -15.25 -2.05
C LYS A 253 -13.32 -15.22 -0.67
N PRO A 254 -14.08 -15.34 0.43
CA PRO A 254 -13.54 -15.21 1.78
C PRO A 254 -12.43 -16.22 2.05
N PHE A 255 -11.40 -15.78 2.77
CA PHE A 255 -10.26 -16.61 3.15
C PHE A 255 -10.66 -17.96 3.75
N LYS A 256 -11.66 -17.96 4.66
CA LYS A 256 -12.19 -19.17 5.32
C LYS A 256 -12.74 -20.22 4.34
N MET A 257 -13.09 -19.83 3.13
CA MET A 257 -13.65 -20.70 2.09
C MET A 257 -12.62 -21.11 1.03
N ARG A 258 -11.33 -20.72 1.19
CA ARG A 258 -10.26 -21.02 0.21
C ARG A 258 -9.38 -22.21 0.58
N HIS A 259 -9.66 -22.92 1.68
CA HIS A 259 -8.92 -24.13 2.12
C HIS A 259 -7.40 -23.94 2.12
N LEU A 260 -6.91 -22.82 2.66
CA LEU A 260 -5.48 -22.51 2.71
C LEU A 260 -4.83 -23.08 3.97
N SER A 261 -3.57 -23.49 3.86
CA SER A 261 -2.77 -24.08 4.95
C SER A 261 -2.34 -23.09 6.04
N VAL A 262 -2.65 -21.81 5.87
CA VAL A 262 -2.24 -20.73 6.77
C VAL A 262 -3.44 -20.03 7.39
N ILE A 263 -3.23 -19.39 8.55
CA ILE A 263 -4.27 -18.63 9.25
C ILE A 263 -4.50 -17.29 8.54
N LYS A 264 -5.76 -16.81 8.50
CA LYS A 264 -6.14 -15.53 7.88
C LYS A 264 -5.35 -14.38 8.53
N ALA A 265 -4.50 -13.72 7.75
CA ALA A 265 -3.67 -12.62 8.24
C ALA A 265 -3.58 -11.40 7.29
N ILE A 266 -4.50 -11.30 6.33
CA ILE A 266 -4.60 -10.15 5.42
C ILE A 266 -5.19 -8.93 6.15
N GLY A 267 -4.68 -7.73 5.88
CA GLY A 267 -5.16 -6.47 6.47
C GLY A 267 -4.24 -5.87 7.54
N CYS A 268 -3.04 -6.42 7.74
CA CYS A 268 -2.01 -5.80 8.60
C CYS A 268 -1.41 -4.53 7.98
N CYS A 269 -1.71 -4.24 6.71
CA CYS A 269 -1.31 -3.02 6.02
C CYS A 269 -1.79 -1.74 6.70
N GLU A 270 -3.00 -1.74 7.28
CA GLU A 270 -3.64 -0.49 7.73
C GLU A 270 -2.81 0.25 8.80
N SER A 271 -2.09 -0.49 9.66
CA SER A 271 -1.21 0.11 10.66
C SER A 271 0.08 0.70 10.06
N ASN A 272 0.65 0.10 9.01
CA ASN A 272 1.86 0.66 8.35
C ASN A 272 1.52 1.77 7.36
N HIS A 273 0.33 1.74 6.75
CA HIS A 273 -0.16 2.86 5.93
C HIS A 273 -0.21 4.19 6.72
N ARG A 274 -0.44 4.12 8.04
CA ARG A 274 -0.44 5.30 8.92
C ARG A 274 0.91 6.02 8.97
N LYS A 275 2.05 5.30 8.95
CA LYS A 275 3.39 5.94 9.01
C LYS A 275 3.59 6.90 7.84
N TYR A 276 3.20 6.46 6.65
CA TYR A 276 3.22 7.29 5.44
C TYR A 276 2.19 8.40 5.53
N THR A 277 0.92 8.06 5.69
CA THR A 277 -0.16 9.06 5.60
C THR A 277 -0.09 10.13 6.68
N TYR A 278 0.28 9.81 7.92
CA TYR A 278 0.48 10.83 8.95
C TYR A 278 1.61 11.79 8.60
N ARG A 279 2.66 11.29 7.94
CA ARG A 279 3.77 12.13 7.54
C ARG A 279 3.45 13.00 6.32
N VAL A 280 2.78 12.46 5.32
CA VAL A 280 2.62 13.11 4.00
C VAL A 280 1.23 13.70 3.73
N LYS A 281 0.17 13.27 4.44
CA LYS A 281 -1.20 13.82 4.34
C LYS A 281 -1.52 14.76 5.50
N GLY A 282 -2.58 15.56 5.30
CA GLY A 282 -3.19 16.41 6.32
C GLY A 282 -2.41 17.69 6.64
N GLN A 283 -2.94 18.47 7.59
CA GLN A 283 -2.27 19.63 8.22
C GLN A 283 -1.66 20.65 7.23
N GLY A 284 -2.32 20.89 6.09
CA GLY A 284 -1.82 21.86 5.09
C GLY A 284 -0.46 21.50 4.47
N LYS A 285 -0.05 20.23 4.51
CA LYS A 285 1.23 19.79 3.91
C LYS A 285 1.11 19.73 2.39
N TYR A 286 2.10 20.30 1.70
CA TYR A 286 2.26 20.27 0.25
C TYR A 286 3.68 19.81 -0.10
N TRP A 287 3.79 19.06 -1.19
CA TRP A 287 5.06 18.45 -1.57
C TRP A 287 5.46 18.81 -3.00
N SER A 288 6.75 19.12 -3.20
CA SER A 288 7.34 18.97 -4.53
C SER A 288 7.54 17.47 -4.82
N GLU A 289 7.62 17.08 -6.09
CA GLU A 289 7.85 15.68 -6.47
C GLU A 289 9.14 15.13 -5.83
N ASN A 290 10.24 15.87 -5.92
CA ASN A 290 11.50 15.48 -5.28
C ASN A 290 11.40 15.40 -3.74
N GLY A 291 10.65 16.30 -3.11
CA GLY A 291 10.45 16.29 -1.67
C GLY A 291 9.61 15.11 -1.20
N ALA A 292 8.55 14.77 -1.94
CA ALA A 292 7.70 13.62 -1.68
C ALA A 292 8.47 12.30 -1.90
N GLU A 293 9.13 12.11 -3.05
CA GLU A 293 9.96 10.93 -3.28
C GLU A 293 11.03 10.80 -2.18
N GLY A 294 11.69 11.91 -1.85
CA GLY A 294 12.71 11.98 -0.80
C GLY A 294 12.23 11.44 0.55
N ILE A 295 11.13 11.99 1.07
CA ILE A 295 10.60 11.57 2.37
C ILE A 295 10.04 10.14 2.34
N LEU A 296 9.43 9.72 1.23
CA LEU A 296 8.85 8.39 1.11
C LEU A 296 9.93 7.31 1.17
N ARG A 297 11.08 7.55 0.55
CA ARG A 297 12.26 6.67 0.62
C ARG A 297 12.87 6.62 2.02
N VAL A 298 12.91 7.76 2.73
CA VAL A 298 13.39 7.84 4.13
C VAL A 298 12.47 7.10 5.11
N LEU A 299 11.17 7.02 4.82
CA LEU A 299 10.18 6.36 5.68
C LEU A 299 10.17 4.83 5.59
N GLN A 300 10.85 4.24 4.60
CA GLN A 300 10.87 2.79 4.37
C GLN A 300 11.49 2.01 5.53
#